data_AF-A0A7X9DDX7-F1
#
_entry.id   AF-A0A7X9DDX7-F1
#
_cell.length_a   1.000
_cell.length_b   1.000
_cell.length_c   1.000
_cell.angle_alpha   90.00
_cell.angle_beta   90.00
_cell.angle_gamma   90.00
#
_symmetry.space_group_name_H-M   'P 1'
#
loop_
_entity.id
_entity.type
_entity.pdbx_description
1 polymer ?
#
loop_
_entity_poly.entity_id
_entity_poly.type
_entity_poly.pdbx_seq_one_letter_code
_entity_poly.pdbx_strand_id
1 'polypeptide(L)'
;MKTTMVCLALSRKHSNICLAGYDLNNNTMIRPVIFSTIRCIPPSFCNLDNGKQLQTLDIVEIDVTGHCPDGCQTENFTVNINAQWKYIGTFDKTNLDGLIHTTPTLWYNGISSFNGLNDKITTNFADTMFTQSMYFIKLH
;
A
#
# COMPACT_ATOMS: atom_id res chain seq x y z
N MET A 1 -12.29 -11.46 1.10
CA MET A 1 -12.12 -11.04 2.51
C MET A 1 -12.28 -9.54 2.57
N LYS A 2 -13.06 -9.04 3.51
CA LYS A 2 -13.21 -7.60 3.72
C LYS A 2 -12.08 -7.09 4.62
N THR A 3 -11.52 -5.94 4.28
CA THR A 3 -10.60 -5.20 5.14
C THR A 3 -10.95 -3.73 5.14
N THR A 4 -10.84 -3.08 6.31
CA THR A 4 -11.01 -1.65 6.46
C THR A 4 -9.63 -1.01 6.53
N MET A 5 -9.32 -0.15 5.56
CA MET A 5 -8.02 0.50 5.48
C MET A 5 -8.10 2.01 5.56
N VAL A 6 -7.09 2.62 6.17
CA VAL A 6 -6.81 4.06 6.05
C VAL A 6 -5.95 4.27 4.80
N CYS A 7 -6.41 5.08 3.85
CA CYS A 7 -5.63 5.48 2.68
C CYS A 7 -4.49 6.41 3.11
N LEU A 8 -3.23 5.95 3.08
CA LEU A 8 -2.07 6.75 3.49
C LEU A 8 -1.29 7.32 2.30
N ALA A 9 -1.34 6.67 1.14
CA ALA A 9 -0.73 7.15 -0.08
C ALA A 9 -1.62 6.86 -1.29
N LEU A 10 -1.81 7.88 -2.13
CA LEU A 10 -2.62 7.82 -3.34
C LEU A 10 -1.89 8.59 -4.45
N SER A 11 -1.37 7.89 -5.45
CA SER A 11 -0.59 8.50 -6.53
C SER A 11 -0.92 7.92 -7.90
N ARG A 12 -0.62 8.66 -8.97
CA ARG A 12 -0.87 8.24 -10.36
C ARG A 12 0.36 7.57 -10.95
N LYS A 13 0.17 6.45 -11.66
CA LYS A 13 1.21 5.73 -12.42
C LYS A 13 0.62 5.24 -13.76
N HIS A 14 1.12 5.76 -14.88
CA HIS A 14 0.73 5.36 -16.25
C HIS A 14 -0.80 5.20 -16.42
N SER A 15 -1.55 6.25 -16.09
CA SER A 15 -3.03 6.31 -16.09
C SER A 15 -3.77 5.45 -15.05
N ASN A 16 -3.04 4.67 -14.26
CA ASN A 16 -3.58 3.92 -13.12
C ASN A 16 -3.22 4.61 -11.80
N ILE A 17 -3.71 4.05 -10.71
CA ILE A 17 -3.48 4.52 -9.35
C ILE A 17 -2.63 3.50 -8.59
N CYS A 18 -1.57 3.99 -7.96
CA CYS A 18 -0.91 3.30 -6.87
C CYS A 18 -1.54 3.78 -5.56
N LEU A 19 -1.99 2.84 -4.75
CA LEU A 19 -2.62 3.08 -3.48
C LEU A 19 -1.89 2.26 -2.41
N ALA A 20 -1.66 2.88 -1.26
CA ALA A 20 -1.20 2.16 -0.07
C ALA A 20 -1.87 2.72 1.18
N GLY A 21 -1.96 1.90 2.21
CA GLY A 21 -2.60 2.26 3.44
C GLY A 21 -2.31 1.32 4.58
N TYR A 22 -3.07 1.51 5.64
CA TYR A 22 -2.98 0.74 6.87
C TYR A 22 -4.28 -0.02 7.10
N ASP A 23 -4.19 -1.35 7.20
CA ASP A 23 -5.30 -2.25 7.52
C ASP A 23 -5.61 -2.16 9.02
N LEU A 24 -6.80 -1.64 9.35
CA LEU A 24 -7.28 -1.47 10.73
C LEU A 24 -7.75 -2.78 11.37
N ASN A 25 -8.04 -3.81 10.57
CA ASN A 25 -8.43 -5.12 11.08
C ASN A 25 -7.20 -5.91 11.54
N ASN A 26 -6.10 -5.83 10.79
CA ASN A 26 -4.90 -6.64 10.99
C ASN A 26 -3.71 -5.86 11.57
N ASN A 27 -3.78 -4.52 11.65
CA ASN A 27 -2.69 -3.65 12.07
C ASN A 27 -1.43 -3.78 11.21
N THR A 28 -1.61 -3.89 9.89
CA THR A 28 -0.54 -4.09 8.92
C THR A 28 -0.65 -3.12 7.75
N MET A 29 0.46 -2.86 7.08
CA MET A 29 0.42 -2.13 5.81
C MET A 29 -0.25 -2.96 4.70
N ILE A 30 -0.93 -2.29 3.78
CA ILE A 30 -1.63 -2.91 2.64
C ILE A 30 -1.49 -2.07 1.37
N ARG A 31 -1.27 -2.74 0.24
CA ARG A 31 -1.29 -2.19 -1.12
C ARG A 31 -2.33 -2.92 -1.97
N PRO A 32 -3.51 -2.31 -2.19
CA PRO A 32 -4.51 -2.87 -3.08
C PRO A 32 -4.01 -2.83 -4.53
N VAL A 33 -4.01 -3.97 -5.21
CA VAL A 33 -3.61 -4.11 -6.62
C VAL A 33 -4.60 -5.00 -7.38
N ILE A 34 -4.70 -4.83 -8.68
CA ILE A 34 -5.33 -5.86 -9.53
C ILE A 34 -4.28 -6.93 -9.88
N PHE A 35 -4.74 -8.13 -10.20
CA PHE A 35 -3.87 -9.18 -10.71
C PHE A 35 -3.49 -8.88 -12.17
N SER A 36 -2.45 -8.07 -12.36
CA SER A 36 -1.88 -7.72 -13.67
C SER A 36 -0.39 -7.42 -13.56
N THR A 37 0.29 -7.31 -14.70
CA THR A 37 1.71 -6.94 -14.77
C THR A 37 2.00 -5.53 -14.24
N ILE A 38 1.03 -4.62 -14.25
CA ILE A 38 1.20 -3.22 -13.83
C ILE A 38 1.06 -3.07 -12.30
N ARG A 39 0.37 -4.01 -11.64
CA ARG A 39 0.16 -4.04 -10.17
C ARG A 39 -0.33 -2.70 -9.60
N CYS A 40 -1.34 -2.13 -10.26
CA CYS A 40 -2.00 -0.88 -9.90
C CYS A 40 -3.52 -1.07 -9.99
N ILE A 41 -4.31 -0.14 -9.46
CA ILE A 41 -5.77 -0.14 -9.64
C ILE A 41 -6.17 0.87 -10.70
N PRO A 42 -7.19 0.58 -11.52
CA PRO A 42 -7.81 1.58 -12.39
C PRO A 42 -8.39 2.74 -11.56
N PRO A 43 -8.44 3.98 -12.10
CA PRO A 43 -9.04 5.11 -11.40
C PRO A 43 -10.50 4.90 -10.97
N SER A 44 -11.24 4.02 -11.65
CA SER A 44 -12.62 3.70 -11.30
C SER A 44 -12.77 3.10 -9.89
N PHE A 45 -11.75 2.44 -9.35
CA PHE A 45 -11.76 1.93 -7.97
C PHE A 45 -11.70 3.05 -6.92
N CYS A 46 -11.28 4.26 -7.31
CA CYS A 46 -11.30 5.42 -6.44
C CYS A 46 -12.68 6.08 -6.38
N ASN A 47 -13.66 5.64 -7.19
CA ASN A 47 -15.05 6.07 -7.07
C ASN A 47 -15.74 5.24 -5.99
N LEU A 48 -15.93 5.83 -4.81
CA LEU A 48 -16.55 5.16 -3.67
C LEU A 48 -18.07 5.03 -3.86
N ASP A 49 -18.68 4.15 -3.08
CA ASP A 49 -20.12 3.86 -3.07
C ASP A 49 -21.01 5.10 -2.89
N ASN A 50 -20.54 6.09 -2.14
CA ASN A 50 -21.24 7.36 -1.92
C ASN A 50 -20.97 8.43 -3.00
N GLY A 51 -20.30 8.07 -4.10
CA GLY A 51 -19.93 8.98 -5.19
C GLY A 51 -18.72 9.87 -4.90
N LYS A 52 -18.12 9.77 -3.71
CA LYS A 52 -16.88 10.47 -3.36
C LYS A 52 -15.70 9.86 -4.12
N GLN A 53 -14.77 10.73 -4.54
CA GLN A 53 -13.44 10.28 -4.95
C GLN A 53 -12.58 10.00 -3.73
N LEU A 54 -11.95 8.83 -3.68
CA LEU A 54 -11.01 8.45 -2.64
C LEU A 54 -9.92 9.51 -2.46
N GLN A 55 -9.69 9.91 -1.21
CA GLN A 55 -8.62 10.83 -0.83
C GLN A 55 -7.69 10.18 0.20
N THR A 56 -6.54 10.78 0.44
CA THR A 56 -5.71 10.40 1.58
C THR A 56 -6.47 10.66 2.88
N LEU A 57 -6.23 9.80 3.87
CA LEU A 57 -6.90 9.69 5.16
C LEU A 57 -8.35 9.23 5.11
N ASP A 58 -8.92 8.95 3.94
CA ASP A 58 -10.20 8.25 3.92
C ASP A 58 -10.05 6.84 4.47
N ILE A 59 -11.04 6.43 5.27
CA ILE A 59 -11.24 5.07 5.74
C ILE A 59 -12.19 4.40 4.76
N VAL A 60 -11.75 3.31 4.16
CA VAL A 60 -12.52 2.55 3.19
C VAL A 60 -12.53 1.07 3.51
N GLU A 61 -13.68 0.45 3.32
CA GLU A 61 -13.81 -1.01 3.30
C GLU A 61 -13.60 -1.48 1.87
N ILE A 62 -12.64 -2.38 1.68
CA ILE A 62 -12.30 -3.00 0.40
C ILE A 62 -12.41 -4.52 0.49
N ASP A 63 -12.71 -5.15 -0.64
CA ASP A 63 -12.66 -6.60 -0.78
C ASP A 63 -11.35 -7.03 -1.43
N VAL A 64 -10.60 -7.87 -0.71
CA VAL A 64 -9.37 -8.51 -1.22
C VAL A 64 -9.57 -10.01 -1.39
N THR A 65 -8.97 -10.57 -2.44
CA THR A 65 -9.04 -12.00 -2.78
C THR A 65 -7.84 -12.79 -2.28
N GLY A 66 -6.71 -12.13 -2.02
CA GLY A 66 -5.53 -12.79 -1.44
C GLY A 66 -4.29 -11.91 -1.43
N HIS A 67 -3.32 -12.30 -0.59
CA HIS A 67 -1.98 -11.73 -0.54
C HIS A 67 -1.19 -12.12 -1.81
N CYS A 68 -0.49 -11.16 -2.42
CA CYS A 68 0.24 -11.36 -3.67
C CYS A 68 1.56 -10.55 -3.71
N PRO A 69 2.52 -10.88 -2.83
CA PRO A 69 3.81 -10.17 -2.77
C PRO A 69 4.57 -10.29 -4.09
N ASP A 70 5.33 -9.26 -4.44
CA ASP A 70 6.09 -9.19 -5.69
C ASP A 70 7.36 -8.34 -5.49
N GLY A 71 8.49 -8.98 -5.21
CA GLY A 71 9.76 -8.31 -4.92
C GLY A 71 9.64 -7.42 -3.67
N CYS A 72 10.02 -6.16 -3.82
CA CYS A 72 9.94 -5.15 -2.74
C CYS A 72 8.53 -4.61 -2.48
N GLN A 73 7.48 -5.34 -2.88
CA GLN A 73 6.08 -4.97 -2.65
C GLN A 73 5.39 -6.08 -1.87
N THR A 74 5.93 -6.39 -0.70
CA THR A 74 5.42 -7.46 0.18
C THR A 74 4.01 -7.19 0.65
N GLU A 75 3.54 -5.94 0.65
CA GLU A 75 2.22 -5.54 1.11
C GLU A 75 1.13 -5.63 0.02
N ASN A 76 1.43 -6.16 -1.17
CA ASN A 76 0.43 -6.27 -2.23
C ASN A 76 -0.69 -7.27 -1.87
N PHE A 77 -1.94 -6.82 -2.02
CA PHE A 77 -3.14 -7.66 -1.94
C PHE A 77 -3.98 -7.48 -3.19
N THR A 78 -4.40 -8.60 -3.78
CA THR A 78 -5.27 -8.60 -4.95
C THR A 78 -6.68 -8.19 -4.55
N VAL A 79 -7.26 -7.21 -5.23
CA VAL A 79 -8.64 -6.75 -4.97
C VAL A 79 -9.66 -7.58 -5.74
N ASN A 80 -10.86 -7.72 -5.18
CA ASN A 80 -12.01 -8.23 -5.91
C ASN A 80 -12.50 -7.17 -6.89
N ILE A 81 -12.32 -7.41 -8.19
CA ILE A 81 -12.68 -6.44 -9.23
C ILE A 81 -14.18 -6.23 -9.40
N ASN A 82 -15.02 -7.11 -8.83
CA ASN A 82 -16.47 -7.03 -8.90
C ASN A 82 -17.09 -6.33 -7.69
N ALA A 83 -16.28 -5.91 -6.71
CA ALA A 83 -16.74 -5.26 -5.50
C ALA A 83 -16.50 -3.75 -5.55
N GLN A 84 -17.52 -2.98 -5.22
CA GLN A 84 -17.40 -1.53 -5.04
C GLN A 84 -16.84 -1.22 -3.64
N TRP A 85 -15.93 -0.26 -3.56
CA TRP A 85 -15.34 0.15 -2.29
C TRP A 85 -16.28 1.05 -1.53
N LYS A 86 -16.39 0.80 -0.23
CA LYS A 86 -17.32 1.51 0.64
C LYS A 86 -16.59 2.57 1.45
N TYR A 87 -17.07 3.80 1.40
CA TYR A 87 -16.61 4.86 2.29
C TYR A 87 -17.10 4.62 3.72
N ILE A 88 -16.18 4.64 4.68
CA ILE A 88 -16.49 4.47 6.10
C ILE A 88 -16.36 5.79 6.85
N GLY A 89 -15.38 6.63 6.51
CA GLY A 89 -15.15 7.90 7.16
C GLY A 89 -13.82 8.52 6.79
N THR A 90 -13.37 9.48 7.59
CA THR A 90 -12.04 10.08 7.47
C THR A 90 -11.30 9.84 8.77
N PHE A 91 -10.07 9.37 8.67
CA PHE A 91 -9.18 9.11 9.79
C PHE A 91 -8.71 10.44 10.39
N ASP A 92 -8.78 10.55 11.71
CA ASP A 92 -8.35 11.76 12.41
C ASP A 92 -6.83 11.90 12.36
N LYS A 93 -6.37 13.05 11.87
CA LYS A 93 -4.95 13.38 11.75
C LYS A 93 -4.25 13.40 13.11
N THR A 94 -4.97 13.72 14.19
CA THR A 94 -4.38 13.71 15.54
C THR A 94 -3.97 12.31 16.00
N ASN A 95 -4.52 11.27 15.36
CA ASN A 95 -4.28 9.87 15.70
C ASN A 95 -3.23 9.21 14.79
N LEU A 96 -2.57 9.96 13.89
CA LEU A 96 -1.56 9.43 12.96
C LEU A 96 -0.38 8.76 13.67
N ASP A 97 -0.02 9.24 14.85
CA ASP A 97 1.08 8.67 15.63
C ASP A 97 0.79 7.19 15.99
N GLY A 98 -0.49 6.79 16.07
CA GLY A 98 -0.89 5.40 16.30
C GLY A 98 -0.68 4.47 15.11
N LEU A 99 -0.36 4.99 13.91
CA LEU A 99 -0.09 4.20 12.70
C LEU A 99 1.41 4.06 12.40
N ILE A 100 2.27 4.71 13.19
CA ILE A 100 3.71 4.73 12.96
C ILE A 100 4.31 3.35 13.21
N HIS A 101 5.14 2.90 12.29
CA HIS A 101 5.95 1.71 12.45
C HIS A 101 7.31 2.06 13.02
N THR A 102 7.76 1.26 13.97
CA THR A 102 9.15 1.29 14.46
C THR A 102 9.98 0.27 13.68
N THR A 103 11.00 0.73 12.97
CA THR A 103 12.02 -0.14 12.37
C THR A 103 13.41 0.35 12.77
N PRO A 104 14.35 -0.55 13.14
CA PRO A 104 15.72 -0.15 13.50
C PRO A 104 16.50 0.41 12.31
N THR A 105 16.11 0.10 11.07
CA THR A 105 16.70 0.66 9.85
C THR A 105 15.65 0.79 8.75
N LEU A 106 15.76 1.85 7.95
CA LEU A 106 14.95 2.05 6.74
C LEU A 106 15.65 1.56 5.48
N TRP A 107 16.98 1.45 5.53
CA TRP A 107 17.81 1.24 4.36
C TRP A 107 18.62 -0.03 4.53
N TYR A 108 18.67 -0.80 3.45
CA TYR A 108 19.67 -1.83 3.27
C TYR A 108 20.75 -1.29 2.34
N ASN A 109 21.97 -1.19 2.84
CA ASN A 109 23.15 -0.81 2.06
C ASN A 109 23.93 -2.08 1.73
N GLY A 110 24.32 -2.26 0.45
CA GLY A 110 25.11 -3.41 0.04
C GLY A 110 24.92 -3.85 -1.42
N ILE A 111 23.95 -3.28 -2.14
CA ILE A 111 23.74 -3.57 -3.56
C ILE A 111 23.68 -2.26 -4.34
N SER A 112 24.48 -2.19 -5.40
CA SER A 112 24.68 -0.99 -6.21
C SER A 112 24.45 -1.31 -7.68
N SER A 113 23.87 -0.37 -8.41
CA SER A 113 23.84 -0.39 -9.86
C SER A 113 25.11 0.27 -10.42
N PHE A 114 25.26 0.25 -11.75
CA PHE A 114 26.32 1.02 -12.40
C PHE A 114 26.18 2.55 -12.16
N ASN A 115 24.96 3.02 -11.88
CA ASN A 115 24.62 4.44 -11.81
C ASN A 115 24.62 5.01 -10.38
N GLY A 116 24.87 4.19 -9.36
CA GLY A 116 24.74 4.64 -7.98
C GLY A 116 25.24 3.64 -6.95
N LEU A 117 25.50 4.14 -5.74
CA LEU A 117 25.87 3.35 -4.57
C LEU A 117 24.61 3.11 -3.73
N ASN A 118 24.31 1.86 -3.38
CA ASN A 118 23.14 1.49 -2.57
C ASN A 118 21.79 1.92 -3.19
N ASP A 119 21.69 1.98 -4.52
CA ASP A 119 20.53 2.49 -5.25
C ASP A 119 19.62 1.37 -5.79
N LYS A 120 19.95 0.10 -5.54
CA LYS A 120 19.21 -1.03 -6.11
C LYS A 120 19.20 -2.22 -5.17
N ILE A 121 18.13 -3.00 -5.23
CA ILE A 121 18.06 -4.38 -4.74
C ILE A 121 17.44 -5.26 -5.82
N THR A 122 17.74 -6.56 -5.83
CA THR A 122 17.05 -7.51 -6.72
C THR A 122 15.75 -7.98 -6.09
N THR A 123 14.76 -8.36 -6.91
CA THR A 123 13.47 -8.89 -6.40
C THR A 123 13.68 -10.14 -5.57
N ASN A 124 14.46 -11.10 -6.06
CA ASN A 124 14.78 -12.34 -5.33
C ASN A 124 15.42 -12.07 -3.95
N PHE A 125 16.33 -11.09 -3.88
CA PHE A 125 16.90 -10.69 -2.59
C PHE A 125 15.84 -10.08 -1.67
N ALA A 126 15.00 -9.18 -2.20
CA ALA A 126 13.94 -8.55 -1.43
C ALA A 126 12.93 -9.57 -0.88
N ASP A 127 12.50 -10.52 -1.73
CA ASP A 127 11.55 -11.58 -1.38
C ASP A 127 12.09 -12.51 -0.29
N THR A 128 13.41 -12.71 -0.22
CA THR A 128 14.05 -13.57 0.77
C THR A 128 14.31 -12.84 2.09
N MET A 129 14.69 -11.56 2.02
CA MET A 129 15.24 -10.84 3.17
C MET A 129 14.20 -10.03 3.94
N PHE A 130 13.13 -9.59 3.29
CA PHE A 130 12.17 -8.68 3.89
C PHE A 130 10.78 -9.30 3.94
N THR A 131 10.20 -9.30 5.14
CA THR A 131 8.78 -9.63 5.34
C THR A 131 7.88 -8.39 5.27
N GLN A 132 8.49 -7.20 5.31
CA GLN A 132 7.83 -5.90 5.21
C GLN A 132 8.79 -4.91 4.53
N SER A 133 8.30 -4.27 3.48
CA SER A 133 9.02 -3.34 2.61
C SER A 133 8.50 -1.90 2.70
N MET A 134 7.35 -1.69 3.34
CA MET A 134 6.70 -0.40 3.46
C MET A 134 6.44 -0.07 4.92
N TYR A 135 6.81 1.14 5.31
CA TYR A 135 6.68 1.64 6.67
C TYR A 135 6.05 3.03 6.64
N PHE A 136 5.09 3.28 7.54
CA PHE A 136 4.63 4.63 7.84
C PHE A 136 5.50 5.19 8.97
N ILE A 137 6.19 6.31 8.74
CA ILE A 137 7.19 6.86 9.66
C ILE A 137 6.95 8.34 9.92
N LYS A 138 7.49 8.83 11.03
CA LYS A 138 7.55 10.25 11.38
C LYS A 138 9.00 10.73 11.22
N LEU A 139 9.17 11.83 10.50
CA LEU A 139 10.46 12.51 10.38
C LEU A 139 10.58 13.53 11.51
N HIS A 140 11.75 13.58 12.14
CA HIS A 140 12.10 14.53 13.20
C HIS A 140 13.06 15.59 12.66
#